data_AF-A0A954FS19-F1
#
_entry.id   AF-A0A954FS19-F1
#
_cell.length_a   1.000
_cell.length_b   1.000
_cell.length_c   1.000
_cell.angle_alpha   90.00
_cell.angle_beta   90.00
_cell.angle_gamma   90.00
#
_symmetry.space_group_name_H-M   'P 1'
#
loop_
_entity.id
_entity.type
_entity.pdbx_description
1 polymer ?
#
loop_
_entity_poly.entity_id
_entity_poly.type
_entity_poly.pdbx_seq_one_letter_code
_entity_poly.pdbx_strand_id
1 'polypeptide(L)'
;MESSPSRNLIKALRYQACGIVALMIFLPHIYFQYAQAENKGLIRQASTQTASTSVSTKTASATKLDQILKAAVDQAHAECYEDDPFPSAAKCGKCHPQHYREWSVSPHAYAQLSPVFNAMSNKLIKLNNGTLGDFCIRCHTPVGMALSEPINMSNLDRPPSSREGVTCVTCHRINQAWGKGSGRQALVSGDINQAVFGPSGGEILAEVLANPDKYGVLKTTDNPNIRGRAIHAEAYEFFQMTTPGFCGSCHDVFAPNGFRLEDAFSEFKHSPSAKKCKENCQDCHMGAVPGIPAGYTFSPAAIVGNVPTPVRKHTNHMMIGPDYPIIHRGLFPHNPEAIKEEDSKPAPDQGLATMREWLSFDDAGGWGTPEFEKHVTKEAYFPYPWDNQVMRIKARRILNDQYELLGEAATQRLQILRAGYHLGEIQVEKAKWYGLDFSVPVSNI
;
A
#
# COMPACT_ATOMS: atom_id res chain seq x y z
N MET A 1 -36.18 22.00 -55.91
CA MET A 1 -36.25 20.69 -56.58
C MET A 1 -34.86 20.07 -56.48
N GLU A 2 -34.58 19.40 -55.38
CA GLU A 2 -34.71 17.93 -55.21
C GLU A 2 -33.59 17.15 -55.93
N SER A 3 -32.78 16.45 -55.14
CA SER A 3 -32.81 14.98 -55.22
C SER A 3 -32.46 14.38 -53.85
N SER A 4 -33.42 13.65 -53.29
CA SER A 4 -33.28 12.87 -52.05
C SER A 4 -32.54 11.57 -52.37
N PRO A 5 -31.64 11.06 -51.50
CA PRO A 5 -30.99 9.77 -51.73
C PRO A 5 -31.99 8.62 -51.65
N SER A 6 -31.90 7.69 -52.61
CA SER A 6 -32.86 6.58 -52.76
C SER A 6 -32.94 5.66 -51.54
N ARG A 7 -34.17 5.18 -51.25
CA ARG A 7 -34.52 4.28 -50.12
C ARG A 7 -33.68 3.00 -50.01
N ASN A 8 -32.96 2.59 -51.05
CA ASN A 8 -32.12 1.39 -51.04
C ASN A 8 -30.75 1.63 -50.35
N LEU A 9 -30.22 2.86 -50.39
CA LEU A 9 -28.98 3.22 -49.68
C LEU A 9 -29.19 3.21 -48.16
N ILE A 10 -30.38 3.59 -47.70
CA ILE A 10 -30.78 3.63 -46.28
C ILE A 10 -30.95 2.21 -45.69
N LYS A 11 -31.35 1.23 -46.50
CA LYS A 11 -31.46 -0.17 -46.05
C LYS A 11 -30.09 -0.87 -45.95
N ALA A 12 -29.17 -0.63 -46.89
CA ALA A 12 -27.82 -1.19 -46.83
C ALA A 12 -27.01 -0.67 -45.62
N LEU A 13 -27.15 0.63 -45.30
CA LEU A 13 -26.55 1.23 -44.10
C LEU A 13 -27.14 0.70 -42.78
N ARG A 14 -28.41 0.29 -42.76
CA ARG A 14 -29.04 -0.32 -41.57
C ARG A 14 -28.54 -1.74 -41.28
N TYR A 15 -28.25 -2.54 -42.31
CA TYR A 15 -27.69 -3.89 -42.11
C TYR A 15 -26.19 -3.86 -41.73
N GLN A 16 -25.42 -2.89 -42.23
CA GLN A 16 -24.06 -2.65 -41.74
C GLN A 16 -24.03 -2.09 -40.30
N ALA A 17 -25.00 -1.25 -39.92
CA ALA A 17 -25.13 -0.76 -38.55
C ALA A 17 -25.49 -1.88 -37.55
N CYS A 18 -26.29 -2.88 -37.94
CA CYS A 18 -26.62 -4.00 -37.06
C CYS A 18 -25.43 -4.93 -36.80
N GLY A 19 -24.54 -5.12 -37.79
CA GLY A 19 -23.28 -5.86 -37.62
C GLY A 19 -22.25 -5.13 -36.74
N ILE A 20 -22.25 -3.79 -36.76
CA ILE A 20 -21.37 -2.95 -35.92
C ILE A 20 -21.90 -2.85 -34.47
N VAL A 21 -23.22 -2.87 -34.27
CA VAL A 21 -23.84 -2.89 -32.93
C VAL A 21 -23.60 -4.21 -32.20
N ALA A 22 -23.55 -5.35 -32.92
CA ALA A 22 -23.15 -6.63 -32.33
C ALA A 22 -21.67 -6.62 -31.88
N LEU A 23 -20.79 -5.92 -32.59
CA LEU A 23 -19.41 -5.69 -32.13
C LEU A 23 -19.35 -4.80 -30.87
N MET A 24 -20.20 -3.76 -30.79
CA MET A 24 -20.20 -2.79 -29.68
C MET A 24 -20.82 -3.27 -28.37
N ILE A 25 -21.58 -4.37 -28.37
CA ILE A 25 -22.12 -4.98 -27.14
C ILE A 25 -21.08 -5.93 -26.50
N PHE A 26 -20.20 -6.54 -27.30
CA PHE A 26 -19.10 -7.39 -26.79
C PHE A 26 -17.78 -6.61 -26.55
N LEU A 27 -17.62 -5.45 -27.19
CA LEU A 27 -16.46 -4.56 -26.99
C LEU A 27 -16.26 -3.99 -25.58
N PRO A 28 -17.25 -3.78 -24.69
CA PRO A 28 -16.99 -3.30 -23.33
C PRO A 28 -16.35 -4.40 -22.46
N HIS A 29 -16.64 -5.67 -22.72
CA HIS A 29 -15.93 -6.80 -22.11
C HIS A 29 -14.51 -6.95 -22.68
N ILE A 30 -14.31 -6.65 -23.96
CA ILE A 30 -12.99 -6.70 -24.61
C ILE A 30 -12.14 -5.48 -24.24
N TYR A 31 -12.71 -4.29 -24.03
CA TYR A 31 -11.98 -3.08 -23.61
C TYR A 31 -11.52 -3.14 -22.16
N PHE A 32 -12.28 -3.78 -21.27
CA PHE A 32 -11.83 -4.03 -19.89
C PHE A 32 -10.65 -5.03 -19.86
N GLN A 33 -10.59 -5.97 -20.81
CA GLN A 33 -9.43 -6.84 -21.03
C GLN A 33 -8.27 -6.14 -21.77
N TYR A 34 -8.56 -5.17 -22.64
CA TYR A 34 -7.53 -4.46 -23.45
C TYR A 34 -6.84 -3.31 -22.71
N ALA A 35 -7.48 -2.68 -21.72
CA ALA A 35 -6.79 -1.72 -20.83
C ALA A 35 -5.69 -2.39 -19.98
N GLN A 36 -5.71 -3.74 -19.89
CA GLN A 36 -4.61 -4.54 -19.34
C GLN A 36 -3.57 -4.99 -20.40
N ALA A 37 -3.78 -4.69 -21.69
CA ALA A 37 -2.96 -5.16 -22.80
C ALA A 37 -1.99 -4.10 -23.38
N GLU A 38 -2.08 -2.82 -23.01
CA GLU A 38 -1.17 -1.75 -23.47
C GLU A 38 0.22 -1.72 -22.79
N ASN A 39 0.70 -2.88 -22.33
CA ASN A 39 2.13 -3.08 -22.04
C ASN A 39 2.77 -4.20 -22.87
N LYS A 40 2.07 -4.67 -23.91
CA LYS A 40 2.62 -5.66 -24.84
C LYS A 40 3.21 -4.98 -26.08
N GLY A 41 4.51 -4.73 -26.01
CA GLY A 41 5.38 -4.71 -27.19
C GLY A 41 6.11 -3.41 -27.45
N LEU A 42 7.24 -3.21 -26.76
CA LEU A 42 8.41 -2.50 -27.30
C LEU A 42 9.65 -2.75 -26.42
N ILE A 43 10.13 -4.00 -26.38
CA ILE A 43 11.57 -4.27 -26.22
C ILE A 43 11.94 -5.40 -27.18
N ARG A 44 12.32 -5.04 -28.41
CA ARG A 44 13.32 -5.81 -29.14
C ARG A 44 14.67 -5.40 -28.56
N GLN A 45 15.24 -6.21 -27.68
CA GLN A 45 16.67 -6.12 -27.41
C GLN A 45 17.39 -6.56 -28.69
N ALA A 46 17.79 -5.58 -29.50
CA ALA A 46 18.86 -5.78 -30.45
C ALA A 46 20.15 -5.94 -29.63
N SER A 47 20.53 -7.19 -29.38
CA SER A 47 21.89 -7.50 -28.93
C SER A 47 22.85 -7.11 -30.04
N THR A 48 23.57 -6.01 -29.88
CA THR A 48 24.81 -5.80 -30.63
C THR A 48 25.83 -6.80 -30.12
N GLN A 49 25.86 -7.97 -30.76
CA GLN A 49 27.01 -8.86 -30.73
C GLN A 49 28.16 -8.15 -31.46
N THR A 50 29.13 -7.66 -30.72
CA THR A 50 30.50 -7.58 -31.23
C THR A 50 31.01 -9.00 -31.34
N ALA A 51 31.33 -9.40 -32.57
CA ALA A 51 31.90 -10.69 -32.89
C ALA A 51 33.19 -10.93 -32.09
N SER A 52 33.20 -11.99 -31.30
CA SER A 52 34.44 -12.72 -31.01
C SER A 52 34.23 -14.17 -31.44
N THR A 53 35.16 -14.61 -32.27
CA THR A 53 35.19 -15.89 -32.97
C THR A 53 35.28 -17.07 -32.01
N SER A 54 34.34 -18.01 -32.20
CA SER A 54 34.45 -19.49 -32.06
C SER A 54 35.31 -20.07 -30.94
N VAL A 55 34.68 -20.82 -30.03
CA VAL A 55 34.83 -22.30 -29.94
C VAL A 55 33.54 -22.89 -29.34
N SER A 56 32.97 -23.86 -30.05
CA SER A 56 31.86 -24.71 -29.60
C SER A 56 32.33 -25.67 -28.51
N THR A 57 31.64 -25.72 -27.36
CA THR A 57 31.33 -26.99 -26.65
C THR A 57 30.40 -26.78 -25.45
N LYS A 58 29.32 -27.58 -25.43
CA LYS A 58 28.55 -28.08 -24.27
C LYS A 58 27.70 -27.10 -23.43
N THR A 59 26.42 -27.10 -23.78
CA THR A 59 25.26 -26.93 -22.89
C THR A 59 25.27 -27.96 -21.76
N ALA A 60 25.63 -27.56 -20.53
CA ALA A 60 25.21 -28.11 -19.24
C ALA A 60 26.08 -27.53 -18.11
N SER A 61 25.76 -26.32 -17.63
CA SER A 61 26.31 -25.74 -16.39
C SER A 61 25.72 -24.33 -16.20
N ALA A 62 24.53 -24.21 -15.61
CA ALA A 62 24.26 -23.05 -14.77
C ALA A 62 25.26 -23.16 -13.61
N THR A 63 26.16 -22.19 -13.50
CA THR A 63 27.45 -22.43 -12.84
C THR A 63 27.28 -22.49 -11.33
N LYS A 64 28.07 -23.35 -10.67
CA LYS A 64 28.22 -23.39 -9.21
C LYS A 64 28.44 -21.99 -8.60
N LEU A 65 29.03 -21.08 -9.37
CA LEU A 65 29.20 -19.67 -9.04
C LEU A 65 27.86 -18.92 -8.89
N ASP A 66 26.88 -19.14 -9.76
CA ASP A 66 25.55 -18.49 -9.67
C ASP A 66 24.80 -18.93 -8.41
N GLN A 67 24.93 -20.21 -8.04
CA GLN A 67 24.35 -20.76 -6.82
C GLN A 67 25.03 -20.20 -5.56
N ILE A 68 26.36 -20.07 -5.58
CA ILE A 68 27.13 -19.46 -4.49
C ILE A 68 26.79 -17.97 -4.37
N LEU A 69 26.66 -17.26 -5.49
CA LEU A 69 26.31 -15.84 -5.51
C LEU A 69 24.90 -15.63 -4.98
N LYS A 70 23.93 -16.46 -5.41
CA LYS A 70 22.57 -16.43 -4.87
C LYS A 70 22.58 -16.70 -3.37
N ALA A 71 23.25 -17.74 -2.90
CA ALA A 71 23.33 -18.06 -1.47
C ALA A 71 24.00 -16.94 -0.65
N ALA A 72 25.00 -16.26 -1.19
CA ALA A 72 25.64 -15.12 -0.53
C ALA A 72 24.72 -13.89 -0.47
N VAL A 73 23.93 -13.65 -1.53
CA VAL A 73 22.90 -12.61 -1.56
C VAL A 73 21.76 -12.94 -0.60
N ASP A 74 21.29 -14.18 -0.58
CA ASP A 74 20.27 -14.70 0.33
C ASP A 74 20.73 -14.56 1.79
N GLN A 75 22.00 -14.89 2.09
CA GLN A 75 22.58 -14.71 3.43
C GLN A 75 22.68 -13.23 3.82
N ALA A 76 23.15 -12.36 2.92
CA ALA A 76 23.20 -10.93 3.17
C ALA A 76 21.80 -10.33 3.38
N HIS A 77 20.79 -10.83 2.68
CA HIS A 77 19.40 -10.46 2.92
C HIS A 77 18.91 -10.94 4.28
N ALA A 78 19.16 -12.19 4.66
CA ALA A 78 18.78 -12.74 5.96
C ALA A 78 19.39 -11.95 7.13
N GLU A 79 20.66 -11.56 7.02
CA GLU A 79 21.37 -10.74 8.02
C GLU A 79 20.73 -9.35 8.19
N CYS A 80 20.16 -8.75 7.14
CA CYS A 80 19.42 -7.49 7.26
C CYS A 80 18.15 -7.57 8.14
N TYR A 81 17.59 -8.76 8.38
CA TYR A 81 16.39 -8.95 9.21
C TYR A 81 16.71 -9.26 10.68
N GLU A 82 17.90 -9.75 11.02
CA GLU A 82 18.28 -10.04 12.42
C GLU A 82 18.56 -8.75 13.23
N ASP A 83 18.93 -7.67 12.55
CA ASP A 83 19.23 -6.35 13.14
C ASP A 83 18.03 -5.38 13.17
N ASP A 84 16.83 -5.79 12.73
CA ASP A 84 15.63 -4.95 12.76
C ASP A 84 14.96 -4.99 14.15
N PRO A 85 15.09 -3.93 14.97
CA PRO A 85 14.48 -3.92 16.28
C PRO A 85 13.00 -3.58 16.20
N PHE A 86 12.45 -3.19 15.04
CA PHE A 86 11.08 -2.70 14.93
C PHE A 86 10.11 -3.82 14.53
N PRO A 87 8.97 -3.98 15.21
CA PRO A 87 7.94 -4.89 14.75
C PRO A 87 7.29 -4.37 13.46
N SER A 88 7.10 -5.27 12.48
CA SER A 88 6.23 -4.99 11.33
C SER A 88 4.77 -4.79 11.76
N ALA A 89 4.00 -4.03 10.98
CA ALA A 89 2.59 -3.77 11.22
C ALA A 89 1.76 -5.07 11.29
N ALA A 90 2.18 -6.11 10.55
CA ALA A 90 1.54 -7.43 10.62
C ALA A 90 1.52 -7.99 12.06
N LYS A 91 2.54 -7.72 12.88
CA LYS A 91 2.53 -8.11 14.31
C LYS A 91 1.48 -7.33 15.09
N CYS A 92 1.30 -6.05 14.81
CA CYS A 92 0.25 -5.22 15.42
C CYS A 92 -1.15 -5.69 15.01
N GLY A 93 -1.34 -6.07 13.73
CA GLY A 93 -2.60 -6.54 13.18
C GLY A 93 -3.17 -7.81 13.84
N LYS A 94 -2.32 -8.62 14.50
CA LYS A 94 -2.77 -9.80 15.27
C LYS A 94 -3.69 -9.45 16.44
N CYS A 95 -3.56 -8.25 17.01
CA CYS A 95 -4.44 -7.75 18.07
C CYS A 95 -5.25 -6.52 17.62
N HIS A 96 -4.79 -5.76 16.62
CA HIS A 96 -5.44 -4.55 16.11
C HIS A 96 -5.92 -4.73 14.65
N PRO A 97 -6.81 -5.71 14.37
CA PRO A 97 -7.13 -6.09 12.99
C PRO A 97 -7.83 -4.98 12.20
N GLN A 98 -8.70 -4.19 12.85
CA GLN A 98 -9.40 -3.07 12.19
C GLN A 98 -8.41 -2.00 11.74
N HIS A 99 -7.60 -1.48 12.66
CA HIS A 99 -6.60 -0.44 12.33
C HIS A 99 -5.57 -0.94 11.31
N TYR A 100 -5.15 -2.21 11.40
CA TYR A 100 -4.24 -2.79 10.42
C TYR A 100 -4.86 -2.82 9.01
N ARG A 101 -6.11 -3.29 8.87
CA ARG A 101 -6.81 -3.34 7.58
C ARG A 101 -6.98 -1.95 6.97
N GLU A 102 -7.31 -0.96 7.79
CA GLU A 102 -7.45 0.43 7.34
C GLU A 102 -6.10 0.98 6.88
N TRP A 103 -5.07 0.85 7.72
CA TRP A 103 -3.72 1.29 7.40
C TRP A 103 -3.14 0.58 6.18
N SER A 104 -3.37 -0.72 5.99
CA SER A 104 -2.67 -1.52 4.98
C SER A 104 -2.91 -1.09 3.53
N VAL A 105 -4.00 -0.35 3.27
CA VAL A 105 -4.34 0.24 1.97
C VAL A 105 -4.15 1.76 1.92
N SER A 106 -3.70 2.37 3.03
CA SER A 106 -3.47 3.81 3.11
C SER A 106 -2.30 4.28 2.22
N PRO A 107 -2.29 5.56 1.79
CA PRO A 107 -1.12 6.16 1.16
C PRO A 107 0.13 6.10 2.04
N HIS A 108 -0.03 6.15 3.37
CA HIS A 108 1.05 6.00 4.34
C HIS A 108 1.74 4.64 4.22
N ALA A 109 0.95 3.56 4.15
CA ALA A 109 1.49 2.21 3.96
C ALA A 109 2.06 1.99 2.55
N TYR A 110 1.63 2.79 1.57
CA TYR A 110 2.15 2.77 0.20
C TYR A 110 3.40 3.64 -0.01
N ALA A 111 3.75 4.51 0.95
CA ALA A 111 4.69 5.62 0.76
C ALA A 111 6.05 5.20 0.19
N GLN A 112 6.63 4.10 0.69
CA GLN A 112 7.89 3.54 0.21
C GLN A 112 7.71 2.59 -0.99
N LEU A 113 6.53 1.96 -1.14
CA LEU A 113 6.25 1.04 -2.25
C LEU A 113 5.99 1.75 -3.58
N SER A 114 5.67 3.05 -3.56
CA SER A 114 5.35 3.83 -4.75
C SER A 114 6.52 3.89 -5.75
N PRO A 115 6.40 3.32 -6.96
CA PRO A 115 7.45 3.38 -7.97
C PRO A 115 7.63 4.81 -8.51
N VAL A 116 6.58 5.65 -8.45
CA VAL A 116 6.66 7.08 -8.79
C VAL A 116 7.60 7.79 -7.81
N PHE A 117 7.39 7.57 -6.51
CA PHE A 117 8.28 8.13 -5.48
C PHE A 117 9.71 7.64 -5.66
N ASN A 118 9.93 6.32 -5.78
CA ASN A 118 11.27 5.76 -5.91
C ASN A 118 11.99 6.29 -7.16
N ALA A 119 11.29 6.45 -8.29
CA ALA A 119 11.85 7.05 -9.49
C ALA A 119 12.24 8.53 -9.29
N MET A 120 11.37 9.32 -8.65
CA MET A 120 11.65 10.73 -8.34
C MET A 120 12.82 10.88 -7.36
N SER A 121 12.82 10.12 -6.26
CA SER A 121 13.89 10.14 -5.25
C SER A 121 15.23 9.78 -5.87
N ASN A 122 15.32 8.67 -6.61
CA ASN A 122 16.54 8.25 -7.31
C ASN A 122 17.01 9.30 -8.33
N LYS A 123 16.08 9.92 -9.06
CA LYS A 123 16.41 10.99 -10.01
C LYS A 123 17.00 12.21 -9.31
N LEU A 124 16.41 12.65 -8.20
CA LEU A 124 16.88 13.81 -7.44
C LEU A 124 18.25 13.54 -6.80
N ILE A 125 18.44 12.35 -6.21
CA ILE A 125 19.72 11.88 -5.65
C ILE A 125 20.81 11.83 -6.74
N LYS A 126 20.45 11.45 -7.96
CA LYS A 126 21.40 11.48 -9.09
C LYS A 126 21.75 12.90 -9.50
N LEU A 127 20.76 13.80 -9.59
CA LEU A 127 20.97 15.18 -10.05
C LEU A 127 21.79 16.03 -9.09
N ASN A 128 21.77 15.71 -7.81
CA ASN A 128 22.42 16.49 -6.76
C ASN A 128 23.67 15.80 -6.19
N ASN A 129 24.18 14.76 -6.86
CA ASN A 129 25.30 13.94 -6.41
C ASN A 129 25.15 13.42 -4.96
N GLY A 130 23.95 13.02 -4.56
CA GLY A 130 23.64 12.45 -3.24
C GLY A 130 23.51 13.46 -2.11
N THR A 131 23.61 14.77 -2.36
CA THR A 131 23.60 15.80 -1.29
C THR A 131 22.26 15.94 -0.56
N LEU A 132 21.16 15.43 -1.10
CA LEU A 132 19.87 15.33 -0.36
C LEU A 132 19.92 14.28 0.75
N GLY A 133 20.84 13.30 0.69
CA GLY A 133 20.99 12.26 1.69
C GLY A 133 19.67 11.57 2.05
N ASP A 134 19.38 11.51 3.35
CA ASP A 134 18.19 10.87 3.93
C ASP A 134 16.87 11.66 3.73
N PHE A 135 16.90 12.83 3.08
CA PHE A 135 15.78 13.78 3.05
C PHE A 135 14.43 13.14 2.65
N CYS A 136 14.41 12.35 1.58
CA CYS A 136 13.19 11.71 1.07
C CYS A 136 12.66 10.63 2.03
N ILE A 137 13.56 9.82 2.57
CA ILE A 137 13.21 8.63 3.36
C ILE A 137 12.78 8.97 4.79
N ARG A 138 13.07 10.17 5.28
CA ARG A 138 12.55 10.71 6.55
C ARG A 138 11.02 10.67 6.65
N CYS A 139 10.32 10.82 5.54
CA CYS A 139 8.84 10.76 5.50
C CYS A 139 8.33 9.49 4.84
N HIS A 140 9.04 8.94 3.84
CA HIS A 140 8.52 7.81 3.05
C HIS A 140 8.84 6.44 3.64
N THR A 141 9.94 6.28 4.37
CA THR A 141 10.29 5.07 5.14
C THR A 141 11.05 5.43 6.42
N PRO A 142 10.36 5.98 7.44
CA PRO A 142 11.05 6.47 8.64
C PRO A 142 11.75 5.35 9.41
N VAL A 143 11.24 4.12 9.33
CA VAL A 143 11.92 2.93 9.87
C VAL A 143 13.20 2.62 9.08
N GLY A 144 13.17 2.64 7.74
CA GLY A 144 14.38 2.44 6.93
C GLY A 144 15.44 3.51 7.19
N MET A 145 15.03 4.75 7.45
CA MET A 145 15.91 5.83 7.90
C MET A 145 16.51 5.55 9.29
N ALA A 146 15.72 5.07 10.24
CA ALA A 146 16.19 4.68 11.58
C ALA A 146 17.19 3.51 11.54
N LEU A 147 16.99 2.57 10.62
CA LEU A 147 17.90 1.45 10.34
C LEU A 147 19.15 1.87 9.54
N SER A 148 19.24 3.13 9.10
CA SER A 148 20.31 3.62 8.22
C SER A 148 20.43 2.80 6.92
N GLU A 149 19.31 2.33 6.38
CA GLU A 149 19.29 1.55 5.15
C GLU A 149 19.86 2.34 3.96
N PRO A 150 20.49 1.65 2.98
CA PRO A 150 20.86 2.29 1.73
C PRO A 150 19.65 2.96 1.07
N ILE A 151 19.79 4.24 0.72
CA ILE A 151 18.67 5.05 0.22
C ILE A 151 18.08 4.48 -1.08
N ASN A 152 18.91 3.87 -1.92
CA ASN A 152 18.54 3.25 -3.19
C ASN A 152 18.28 1.73 -3.09
N MET A 153 18.13 1.19 -1.87
CA MET A 153 17.78 -0.21 -1.66
C MET A 153 16.43 -0.54 -2.32
N SER A 154 16.39 -1.68 -3.00
CA SER A 154 15.20 -2.25 -3.61
C SER A 154 14.18 -2.63 -2.54
N ASN A 155 12.90 -2.32 -2.78
CA ASN A 155 11.83 -2.73 -1.88
C ASN A 155 11.69 -4.25 -1.75
N LEU A 156 12.23 -5.02 -2.69
CA LEU A 156 12.23 -6.48 -2.64
C LEU A 156 13.20 -7.04 -1.59
N ASP A 157 14.16 -6.21 -1.17
CA ASP A 157 15.28 -6.60 -0.32
C ASP A 157 15.25 -5.83 1.03
N ARG A 158 14.18 -5.06 1.27
CA ARG A 158 13.97 -4.31 2.52
C ARG A 158 13.29 -5.17 3.59
N PRO A 159 13.68 -5.03 4.87
CA PRO A 159 12.91 -5.46 6.03
C PRO A 159 11.42 -5.11 5.91
N PRO A 160 10.49 -5.93 6.44
CA PRO A 160 9.06 -5.66 6.27
C PRO A 160 8.70 -4.34 6.95
N SER A 161 9.25 -4.08 8.15
CA SER A 161 9.00 -2.87 8.92
C SER A 161 9.37 -1.57 8.18
N SER A 162 10.41 -1.57 7.35
CA SER A 162 10.85 -0.42 6.55
C SER A 162 10.16 -0.35 5.19
N ARG A 163 9.87 -1.50 4.58
CA ARG A 163 9.11 -1.61 3.32
C ARG A 163 7.67 -1.14 3.46
N GLU A 164 7.10 -1.24 4.65
CA GLU A 164 5.75 -0.80 5.00
C GLU A 164 5.54 0.73 4.99
N GLY A 165 6.57 1.51 4.64
CA GLY A 165 6.47 2.97 4.49
C GLY A 165 6.29 3.69 5.83
N VAL A 166 5.22 4.48 5.97
CA VAL A 166 4.80 5.08 7.24
C VAL A 166 3.94 4.04 7.97
N THR A 167 4.60 3.19 8.76
CA THR A 167 4.00 2.04 9.46
C THR A 167 3.50 2.41 10.86
N CYS A 168 2.90 1.46 11.60
CA CYS A 168 2.34 1.67 12.93
C CYS A 168 3.37 2.28 13.90
N VAL A 169 4.60 1.76 13.89
CA VAL A 169 5.67 2.22 14.78
C VAL A 169 6.16 3.63 14.43
N THR A 170 5.99 4.07 13.18
CA THR A 170 6.31 5.45 12.80
C THR A 170 5.50 6.45 13.60
N CYS A 171 4.23 6.18 13.87
CA CYS A 171 3.38 7.07 14.66
C CYS A 171 3.38 6.74 16.16
N HIS A 172 3.35 5.44 16.49
CA HIS A 172 3.14 4.97 17.88
C HIS A 172 4.44 4.69 18.65
N ARG A 173 5.63 4.88 18.05
CA ARG A 173 6.93 4.78 18.73
C ARG A 173 7.67 6.11 18.70
N ILE A 174 6.95 7.21 18.94
CA ILE A 174 7.49 8.56 19.12
C ILE A 174 7.12 9.03 20.53
N ASN A 175 8.12 9.42 21.32
CA ASN A 175 7.96 9.81 22.73
C ASN A 175 8.05 11.32 22.99
N GLN A 176 8.22 12.14 21.94
CA GLN A 176 8.34 13.58 22.08
C GLN A 176 7.83 14.34 20.85
N ALA A 177 7.45 15.60 21.05
CA ALA A 177 7.03 16.48 19.97
C ALA A 177 8.25 17.00 19.21
N TRP A 178 8.44 16.55 17.97
CA TRP A 178 9.55 16.97 17.11
C TRP A 178 9.33 18.31 16.38
N GLY A 179 8.10 18.84 16.39
CA GLY A 179 7.74 20.07 15.68
C GLY A 179 7.95 19.96 14.16
N LYS A 180 8.24 21.10 13.52
CA LYS A 180 8.44 21.22 12.06
C LYS A 180 9.82 20.71 11.63
N GLY A 181 10.04 19.40 11.79
CA GLY A 181 11.33 18.74 11.55
C GLY A 181 11.54 18.23 10.12
N SER A 182 10.58 18.43 9.20
CA SER A 182 10.62 17.86 7.84
C SER A 182 10.94 16.35 7.86
N GLY A 183 10.13 15.62 8.63
CA GLY A 183 10.20 14.17 8.84
C GLY A 183 11.34 13.69 9.72
N ARG A 184 12.28 14.55 10.14
CA ARG A 184 13.41 14.11 10.98
C ARG A 184 12.92 13.85 12.41
N GLN A 185 12.62 12.59 12.69
CA GLN A 185 12.13 12.13 13.99
C GLN A 185 12.87 10.84 14.37
N ALA A 186 13.30 10.73 15.61
CA ALA A 186 13.81 9.46 16.13
C ALA A 186 12.64 8.58 16.60
N LEU A 187 12.69 7.31 16.20
CA LEU A 187 11.77 6.28 16.66
C LEU A 187 12.35 5.62 17.91
N VAL A 188 11.49 5.29 18.88
CA VAL A 188 11.86 4.45 20.01
C VAL A 188 12.09 3.03 19.47
N SER A 189 13.33 2.56 19.53
CA SER A 189 13.71 1.24 19.04
C SER A 189 13.32 0.12 20.00
N GLY A 190 13.26 -1.09 19.46
CA GLY A 190 13.01 -2.33 20.19
C GLY A 190 11.67 -2.95 19.83
N ASP A 191 11.55 -4.22 20.21
CA ASP A 191 10.56 -5.17 19.72
C ASP A 191 9.11 -4.84 20.12
N ILE A 192 8.22 -5.81 19.89
CA ILE A 192 6.79 -5.65 20.22
C ILE A 192 6.54 -5.44 21.71
N ASN A 193 7.47 -5.81 22.60
CA ASN A 193 7.30 -5.67 24.04
C ASN A 193 7.59 -4.26 24.54
N GLN A 194 8.11 -3.39 23.69
CA GLN A 194 8.40 -2.01 24.07
C GLN A 194 7.14 -1.13 24.17
N ALA A 195 7.28 0.01 24.85
CA ALA A 195 6.19 0.96 25.07
C ALA A 195 5.66 1.57 23.77
N VAL A 196 4.34 1.81 23.73
CA VAL A 196 3.67 2.53 22.63
C VAL A 196 3.06 3.84 23.12
N PHE A 197 2.92 4.80 22.21
CA PHE A 197 2.40 6.14 22.49
C PHE A 197 1.07 6.35 21.76
N GLY A 198 0.03 6.70 22.52
CA GLY A 198 -1.37 6.70 22.12
C GLY A 198 -2.07 8.04 22.34
N PRO A 199 -3.28 8.26 21.79
CA PRO A 199 -4.12 9.39 22.18
C PRO A 199 -4.75 9.20 23.57
N SER A 200 -4.50 8.05 24.21
CA SER A 200 -4.97 7.68 25.54
C SER A 200 -3.86 6.97 26.31
N GLY A 201 -4.01 6.86 27.61
CA GLY A 201 -3.12 6.09 28.48
C GLY A 201 -3.29 4.57 28.38
N GLY A 202 -2.63 3.89 29.31
CA GLY A 202 -2.52 2.44 29.39
C GLY A 202 -3.59 1.77 30.26
N GLU A 203 -4.69 2.42 30.59
CA GLU A 203 -5.71 1.89 31.51
C GLU A 203 -6.30 0.57 30.97
N ILE A 204 -6.64 0.53 29.68
CA ILE A 204 -7.16 -0.67 29.02
C ILE A 204 -6.10 -1.77 28.94
N LEU A 205 -4.82 -1.40 28.72
CA LEU A 205 -3.73 -2.37 28.73
C LEU A 205 -3.57 -2.99 30.12
N ALA A 206 -3.63 -2.19 31.18
CA ALA A 206 -3.57 -2.66 32.55
C ALA A 206 -4.72 -3.62 32.88
N GLU A 207 -5.96 -3.32 32.44
CA GLU A 207 -7.09 -4.25 32.56
C GLU A 207 -6.81 -5.57 31.83
N VAL A 208 -6.34 -5.51 30.59
CA VAL A 208 -6.05 -6.70 29.77
C VAL A 208 -4.98 -7.58 30.43
N LEU A 209 -3.89 -6.98 30.91
CA LEU A 209 -2.80 -7.69 31.58
C LEU A 209 -3.21 -8.28 32.94
N ALA A 210 -4.11 -7.62 33.67
CA ALA A 210 -4.61 -8.09 34.96
C ALA A 210 -5.61 -9.27 34.84
N ASN A 211 -6.12 -9.57 33.64
CA ASN A 211 -7.17 -10.57 33.42
C ASN A 211 -6.75 -11.67 32.41
N PRO A 212 -5.71 -12.46 32.70
CA PRO A 212 -5.21 -13.50 31.79
C PRO A 212 -6.23 -14.62 31.51
N ASP A 213 -7.15 -14.90 32.45
CA ASP A 213 -8.21 -15.88 32.24
C ASP A 213 -9.21 -15.45 31.16
N LYS A 214 -9.38 -14.14 30.96
CA LYS A 214 -10.27 -13.54 29.97
C LYS A 214 -9.57 -13.34 28.63
N TYR A 215 -8.37 -12.75 28.66
CA TYR A 215 -7.67 -12.32 27.44
C TYR A 215 -6.59 -13.30 26.96
N GLY A 216 -6.39 -14.39 27.70
CA GLY A 216 -5.31 -15.36 27.48
C GLY A 216 -3.99 -14.93 28.11
N VAL A 217 -3.02 -15.85 28.13
CA VAL A 217 -1.69 -15.59 28.68
C VAL A 217 -0.90 -14.68 27.74
N LEU A 218 -0.52 -13.51 28.25
CA LEU A 218 0.25 -12.49 27.54
C LEU A 218 1.66 -12.38 28.13
N LYS A 219 2.62 -11.96 27.31
CA LYS A 219 3.97 -11.63 27.77
C LYS A 219 4.40 -10.26 27.30
N THR A 220 4.92 -9.48 28.23
CA THR A 220 5.40 -8.10 28.06
C THR A 220 6.93 -8.00 28.04
N THR A 221 7.62 -9.15 27.91
CA THR A 221 9.08 -9.23 27.78
C THR A 221 9.45 -10.26 26.73
N ASP A 222 10.66 -10.12 26.21
CA ASP A 222 11.27 -11.02 25.22
C ASP A 222 11.73 -12.36 25.83
N ASN A 223 11.63 -12.53 27.15
CA ASN A 223 12.10 -13.70 27.86
C ASN A 223 11.54 -15.02 27.28
N PRO A 224 12.39 -15.93 26.75
CA PRO A 224 11.95 -17.15 26.09
C PRO A 224 11.31 -18.16 27.05
N ASN A 225 11.56 -18.04 28.36
CA ASN A 225 10.98 -18.92 29.37
C ASN A 225 9.53 -18.58 29.71
N ILE A 226 9.06 -17.37 29.32
CA ILE A 226 7.68 -16.96 29.54
C ILE A 226 6.87 -17.35 28.31
N ARG A 227 5.93 -18.28 28.52
CA ARG A 227 4.94 -18.64 27.50
C ARG A 227 3.82 -17.61 27.51
N GLY A 228 3.46 -17.10 26.34
CA GLY A 228 2.36 -16.15 26.18
C GLY A 228 2.43 -15.46 24.83
N ARG A 229 1.32 -14.87 24.41
CA ARG A 229 1.29 -14.00 23.24
C ARG A 229 2.03 -12.70 23.56
N ALA A 230 3.01 -12.32 22.75
CA ALA A 230 3.75 -11.09 22.96
C ALA A 230 2.86 -9.85 22.73
N ILE A 231 3.01 -8.85 23.60
CA ILE A 231 2.30 -7.56 23.55
C ILE A 231 3.22 -6.45 24.07
N HIS A 232 2.98 -5.21 23.67
CA HIS A 232 3.64 -4.04 24.22
C HIS A 232 3.47 -3.97 25.74
N ALA A 233 4.56 -3.70 26.46
CA ALA A 233 4.57 -3.69 27.92
C ALA A 233 3.79 -2.51 28.50
N GLU A 234 3.87 -1.37 27.83
CA GLU A 234 3.32 -0.11 28.32
C GLU A 234 2.64 0.66 27.19
N ALA A 235 1.68 1.50 27.57
CA ALA A 235 1.03 2.45 26.68
C ALA A 235 0.92 3.80 27.39
N TYR A 236 1.45 4.84 26.76
CA TYR A 236 1.48 6.20 27.31
C TYR A 236 0.58 7.14 26.51
N GLU A 237 -0.11 8.03 27.20
CA GLU A 237 -0.80 9.14 26.55
C GLU A 237 0.23 10.11 25.97
N PHE A 238 0.05 10.47 24.70
CA PHE A 238 0.88 11.44 24.01
C PHE A 238 0.00 12.52 23.37
N PHE A 239 -0.23 13.59 24.13
CA PHE A 239 -1.09 14.71 23.75
C PHE A 239 -0.80 15.28 22.36
N GLN A 240 0.48 15.36 21.96
CA GLN A 240 0.83 15.93 20.66
C GLN A 240 0.11 15.20 19.51
N MET A 241 -0.10 13.88 19.63
CA MET A 241 -0.75 13.05 18.60
C MET A 241 -2.22 13.40 18.37
N THR A 242 -2.87 14.07 19.32
CA THR A 242 -4.23 14.60 19.16
C THR A 242 -4.25 16.02 18.60
N THR A 243 -3.10 16.58 18.20
CA THR A 243 -2.99 17.93 17.63
C THR A 243 -2.58 17.89 16.15
N PRO A 244 -2.88 18.94 15.38
CA PRO A 244 -2.41 19.11 14.01
C PRO A 244 -0.88 19.14 13.88
N GLY A 245 -0.20 19.55 14.95
CA GLY A 245 1.26 19.62 14.99
C GLY A 245 1.95 18.26 14.95
N PHE A 246 1.24 17.16 15.20
CA PHE A 246 1.77 15.81 14.97
C PHE A 246 1.93 15.53 13.48
N CYS A 247 0.89 15.80 12.69
CA CYS A 247 0.92 15.62 11.23
C CYS A 247 1.90 16.59 10.57
N GLY A 248 2.00 17.82 11.11
CA GLY A 248 2.90 18.86 10.62
C GLY A 248 4.40 18.54 10.72
N SER A 249 4.80 17.45 11.39
CA SER A 249 6.20 17.02 11.33
C SER A 249 6.60 16.51 9.95
N CYS A 250 5.65 15.91 9.23
CA CYS A 250 5.84 15.37 7.89
C CYS A 250 5.16 16.22 6.81
N HIS A 251 4.06 16.90 7.14
CA HIS A 251 3.26 17.73 6.22
C HIS A 251 3.57 19.25 6.31
N ASP A 252 4.82 19.58 6.63
CA ASP A 252 5.37 20.95 6.60
C ASP A 252 6.87 20.82 6.26
N VAL A 253 7.16 20.79 4.96
CA VAL A 253 8.44 20.34 4.41
C VAL A 253 9.23 21.49 3.83
N PHE A 254 10.43 21.67 4.38
CA PHE A 254 11.44 22.59 3.86
C PHE A 254 12.53 21.79 3.18
N ALA A 255 12.89 22.16 1.96
CA ALA A 255 14.12 21.69 1.34
C ALA A 255 15.34 22.10 2.19
N PRO A 256 16.50 21.40 2.08
CA PRO A 256 17.68 21.73 2.87
C PRO A 256 18.19 23.17 2.72
N ASN A 257 17.87 23.84 1.61
CA ASN A 257 18.20 25.25 1.37
C ASN A 257 17.18 26.24 1.96
N GLY A 258 16.17 25.77 2.69
CA GLY A 258 15.10 26.57 3.29
C GLY A 258 13.91 26.86 2.36
N PHE A 259 13.91 26.36 1.12
CA PHE A 259 12.77 26.51 0.21
C PHE A 259 11.57 25.67 0.69
N ARG A 260 10.37 26.23 0.70
CA ARG A 260 9.15 25.52 1.09
C ARG A 260 8.70 24.59 -0.03
N LEU A 261 8.75 23.28 0.20
CA LEU A 261 8.27 22.27 -0.74
C LEU A 261 6.80 21.91 -0.49
N GLU A 262 6.43 21.79 0.78
CA GLU A 262 5.06 21.53 1.23
C GLU A 262 4.78 22.42 2.44
N ASP A 263 3.71 23.20 2.43
CA ASP A 263 3.37 24.15 3.49
C ASP A 263 1.98 23.85 4.08
N ALA A 264 1.47 22.63 3.86
CA ALA A 264 0.08 22.24 4.13
C ALA A 264 -0.33 22.49 5.59
N PHE A 265 0.53 22.12 6.55
CA PHE A 265 0.27 22.40 7.96
C PHE A 265 0.23 23.90 8.28
N SER A 266 1.16 24.68 7.70
CA SER A 266 1.18 26.13 7.88
C SER A 266 -0.03 26.80 7.25
N GLU A 267 -0.43 26.40 6.04
CA GLU A 267 -1.64 26.86 5.37
C GLU A 267 -2.88 26.54 6.19
N PHE A 268 -2.99 25.30 6.66
CA PHE A 268 -4.07 24.85 7.53
C PHE A 268 -4.20 25.73 8.77
N LYS A 269 -3.11 26.04 9.48
CA LYS A 269 -3.14 26.92 10.65
C LYS A 269 -3.68 28.33 10.37
N HIS A 270 -3.62 28.79 9.11
CA HIS A 270 -4.16 30.08 8.69
C HIS A 270 -5.59 30.00 8.14
N SER A 271 -6.09 28.80 7.87
CA SER A 271 -7.42 28.56 7.32
C SER A 271 -8.57 28.88 8.29
N PRO A 272 -9.79 29.11 7.76
CA PRO A 272 -11.01 29.14 8.57
C PRO A 272 -11.24 27.86 9.39
N SER A 273 -10.92 26.68 8.85
CA SER A 273 -11.04 25.39 9.56
C SER A 273 -10.29 25.40 10.88
N ALA A 274 -9.01 25.79 10.89
CA ALA A 274 -8.23 25.88 12.12
C ALA A 274 -8.65 27.06 13.00
N LYS A 275 -8.81 28.27 12.41
CA LYS A 275 -9.00 29.50 13.20
C LYS A 275 -10.42 29.68 13.74
N LYS A 276 -11.43 29.34 12.94
CA LYS A 276 -12.85 29.57 13.24
C LYS A 276 -13.53 28.27 13.67
N CYS A 277 -13.42 27.20 12.88
CA CYS A 277 -14.10 25.93 13.15
C CYS A 277 -13.44 25.12 14.27
N LYS A 278 -12.18 25.40 14.59
CA LYS A 278 -11.38 24.68 15.60
C LYS A 278 -11.21 23.19 15.29
N GLU A 279 -11.20 22.87 14.00
CA GLU A 279 -10.96 21.52 13.49
C GLU A 279 -9.47 21.17 13.58
N ASN A 280 -9.18 19.87 13.56
CA ASN A 280 -7.84 19.29 13.45
C ASN A 280 -7.72 18.41 12.19
N CYS A 281 -6.48 18.07 11.80
CA CYS A 281 -6.21 17.17 10.68
C CYS A 281 -6.97 15.84 10.83
N GLN A 282 -6.96 15.29 12.04
CA GLN A 282 -7.56 14.02 12.39
C GLN A 282 -9.09 14.02 12.28
N ASP A 283 -9.75 15.18 12.38
CA ASP A 283 -11.22 15.26 12.31
C ASP A 283 -11.72 14.93 10.91
N CYS A 284 -10.98 15.33 9.87
CA CYS A 284 -11.31 15.04 8.47
C CYS A 284 -10.60 13.81 7.92
N HIS A 285 -9.33 13.58 8.28
CA HIS A 285 -8.52 12.50 7.69
C HIS A 285 -8.61 11.16 8.44
N MET A 286 -9.05 11.18 9.70
CA MET A 286 -9.20 9.98 10.54
C MET A 286 -10.60 9.87 11.15
N GLY A 287 -11.54 10.68 10.66
CA GLY A 287 -12.93 10.72 11.10
C GLY A 287 -13.78 9.58 10.53
N ALA A 288 -15.07 9.63 10.82
CA ALA A 288 -16.05 8.67 10.28
C ALA A 288 -16.26 8.82 8.76
N VAL A 289 -16.09 10.04 8.23
CA VAL A 289 -16.28 10.37 6.81
C VAL A 289 -15.02 11.07 6.30
N PRO A 290 -14.31 10.51 5.31
CA PRO A 290 -13.11 11.14 4.76
C PRO A 290 -13.36 12.54 4.22
N GLY A 291 -12.54 13.51 4.65
CA GLY A 291 -12.59 14.89 4.18
C GLY A 291 -13.66 15.76 4.83
N ILE A 292 -14.48 15.21 5.75
CA ILE A 292 -15.55 15.94 6.43
C ILE A 292 -15.41 15.74 7.94
N PRO A 293 -15.46 16.81 8.77
CA PRO A 293 -15.35 16.70 10.22
C PRO A 293 -16.68 16.21 10.85
N ALA A 294 -17.12 15.02 10.45
CA ALA A 294 -18.40 14.41 10.84
C ALA A 294 -18.31 13.59 12.14
N GLY A 295 -17.30 13.85 12.97
CA GLY A 295 -17.00 13.07 14.17
C GLY A 295 -16.36 11.72 13.86
N TYR A 296 -16.54 10.76 14.76
CA TYR A 296 -15.81 9.50 14.77
C TYR A 296 -16.74 8.31 14.97
N THR A 297 -16.33 7.16 14.45
CA THR A 297 -16.92 5.87 14.79
C THR A 297 -16.43 5.42 16.17
N PHE A 298 -17.09 4.40 16.73
CA PHE A 298 -16.73 3.82 18.02
C PHE A 298 -16.63 2.31 17.88
N SER A 299 -15.49 1.74 18.27
CA SER A 299 -15.24 0.30 18.22
C SER A 299 -14.20 -0.11 19.25
N PRO A 300 -14.06 -1.42 19.55
CA PRO A 300 -12.89 -1.94 20.24
C PRO A 300 -11.62 -1.63 19.46
N ALA A 301 -10.59 -1.11 20.13
CA ALA A 301 -9.30 -0.88 19.47
C ALA A 301 -8.50 -2.16 19.26
N ALA A 302 -8.75 -3.20 20.05
CA ALA A 302 -8.07 -4.48 19.93
C ALA A 302 -9.01 -5.68 20.19
N ILE A 303 -8.60 -6.84 19.68
CA ILE A 303 -9.13 -8.15 20.01
C ILE A 303 -7.96 -8.98 20.56
N VAL A 304 -8.01 -9.30 21.85
CA VAL A 304 -6.95 -10.03 22.56
C VAL A 304 -7.51 -11.35 23.06
N GLY A 305 -6.91 -12.47 22.66
CA GLY A 305 -7.44 -13.80 23.00
C GLY A 305 -8.87 -14.04 22.51
N ASN A 306 -9.23 -13.48 21.34
CA ASN A 306 -10.60 -13.46 20.78
C ASN A 306 -11.61 -12.62 21.58
N VAL A 307 -11.16 -11.86 22.57
CA VAL A 307 -12.02 -10.97 23.36
C VAL A 307 -11.77 -9.52 22.93
N PRO A 308 -12.81 -8.78 22.50
CA PRO A 308 -12.66 -7.36 22.20
C PRO A 308 -12.39 -6.55 23.47
N THR A 309 -11.55 -5.53 23.35
CA THR A 309 -11.39 -4.51 24.40
C THR A 309 -12.64 -3.65 24.53
N PRO A 310 -12.80 -2.86 25.62
CA PRO A 310 -13.87 -1.88 25.71
C PRO A 310 -13.93 -0.95 24.48
N VAL A 311 -15.15 -0.57 24.12
CA VAL A 311 -15.42 0.34 23.01
C VAL A 311 -14.90 1.74 23.34
N ARG A 312 -14.23 2.37 22.39
CA ARG A 312 -13.75 3.76 22.50
C ARG A 312 -13.81 4.47 21.15
N LYS A 313 -13.47 5.76 21.14
CA LYS A 313 -13.29 6.54 19.90
C LYS A 313 -12.37 5.77 18.95
N HIS A 314 -12.85 5.51 17.75
CA HIS A 314 -12.10 4.88 16.68
C HIS A 314 -11.65 5.95 15.69
N THR A 315 -10.34 6.08 15.50
CA THR A 315 -9.75 6.92 14.47
C THR A 315 -9.44 6.06 13.26
N ASN A 316 -10.01 6.36 12.11
CA ASN A 316 -9.81 5.60 10.88
C ASN A 316 -8.34 5.72 10.43
N HIS A 317 -7.67 4.58 10.21
CA HIS A 317 -6.27 4.52 9.83
C HIS A 317 -6.01 4.46 8.31
N MET A 318 -7.06 4.59 7.49
CA MET A 318 -6.93 4.57 6.04
C MET A 318 -6.32 5.87 5.51
N MET A 319 -6.46 6.98 6.25
CA MET A 319 -5.92 8.32 5.93
C MET A 319 -5.94 8.60 4.43
N ILE A 320 -7.10 8.37 3.81
CA ILE A 320 -7.18 8.25 2.37
C ILE A 320 -6.76 9.56 1.70
N GLY A 321 -5.91 9.43 0.70
CA GLY A 321 -5.42 10.54 -0.12
C GLY A 321 -5.84 10.35 -1.58
N PRO A 322 -5.54 11.34 -2.44
CA PRO A 322 -5.93 11.31 -3.86
C PRO A 322 -5.13 10.29 -4.69
N ASP A 323 -4.05 9.73 -4.16
CA ASP A 323 -3.14 8.83 -4.89
C ASP A 323 -3.67 7.41 -5.07
N TYR A 324 -3.28 6.77 -6.17
CA TYR A 324 -3.61 5.39 -6.49
C TYR A 324 -2.35 4.50 -6.50
N PRO A 325 -2.44 3.26 -5.98
CA PRO A 325 -1.36 2.30 -6.13
C PRO A 325 -1.28 1.82 -7.59
N ILE A 326 -0.06 1.67 -8.10
CA ILE A 326 0.21 1.24 -9.48
C ILE A 326 1.15 0.02 -9.55
N ILE A 327 1.21 -0.75 -8.45
CA ILE A 327 1.99 -1.99 -8.37
C ILE A 327 1.07 -3.21 -8.40
N HIS A 328 1.67 -4.39 -8.55
CA HIS A 328 0.94 -5.65 -8.55
C HIS A 328 0.12 -5.83 -7.27
N ARG A 329 -1.13 -6.30 -7.37
CA ARG A 329 -2.09 -6.35 -6.24
C ARG A 329 -1.71 -7.39 -5.18
N GLY A 330 -0.88 -8.35 -5.56
CA GLY A 330 -0.24 -9.28 -4.62
C GLY A 330 0.81 -8.62 -3.72
N LEU A 331 1.27 -7.40 -4.06
CA LEU A 331 2.24 -6.64 -3.27
C LEU A 331 1.60 -5.52 -2.46
N PHE A 332 0.43 -5.01 -2.88
CA PHE A 332 -0.30 -3.96 -2.16
C PHE A 332 -1.81 -4.04 -2.43
N PRO A 333 -2.70 -3.84 -1.44
CA PRO A 333 -2.47 -3.51 -0.01
C PRO A 333 -1.54 -4.46 0.77
N HIS A 334 -0.98 -4.04 1.90
CA HIS A 334 -0.19 -4.96 2.73
C HIS A 334 -1.07 -6.10 3.25
N ASN A 335 -0.63 -7.34 3.03
CA ASN A 335 -1.38 -8.53 3.41
C ASN A 335 -0.42 -9.62 3.91
N PRO A 336 -0.50 -10.03 5.20
CA PRO A 336 0.39 -11.04 5.77
C PRO A 336 0.23 -12.42 5.12
N GLU A 337 -0.93 -12.71 4.51
CA GLU A 337 -1.16 -13.96 3.78
C GLU A 337 -0.56 -13.92 2.36
N ALA A 338 -0.28 -12.74 1.83
CA ALA A 338 0.28 -12.60 0.48
C ALA A 338 1.79 -12.82 0.48
N ILE A 339 2.53 -12.05 1.30
CA ILE A 339 3.98 -11.96 1.21
C ILE A 339 4.66 -12.94 2.16
N LYS A 340 5.45 -13.82 1.57
CA LYS A 340 6.48 -14.62 2.24
C LYS A 340 7.80 -13.87 2.13
N GLU A 341 8.47 -13.60 3.24
CA GLU A 341 9.82 -13.01 3.17
C GLU A 341 10.80 -13.99 2.52
N GLU A 342 11.76 -13.46 1.77
CA GLU A 342 12.85 -14.26 1.21
C GLU A 342 13.55 -15.02 2.36
N ASP A 343 13.88 -16.29 2.11
CA ASP A 343 14.63 -17.16 3.04
C ASP A 343 13.98 -17.42 4.42
N SER A 344 12.73 -17.01 4.62
CA SER A 344 12.01 -17.28 5.86
C SER A 344 11.69 -18.78 6.02
N LYS A 345 11.95 -19.32 7.23
CA LYS A 345 11.72 -20.74 7.54
C LYS A 345 10.25 -21.12 7.30
N PRO A 346 9.96 -22.28 6.67
CA PRO A 346 8.60 -22.75 6.46
C PRO A 346 7.76 -22.69 7.75
N ALA A 347 6.72 -21.87 7.76
CA ALA A 347 5.78 -21.76 8.87
C ALA A 347 4.32 -21.76 8.37
N PRO A 348 3.37 -22.32 9.13
CA PRO A 348 1.96 -22.38 8.71
C PRO A 348 1.30 -21.00 8.54
N ASP A 349 1.84 -19.96 9.18
CA ASP A 349 1.39 -18.58 9.15
C ASP A 349 2.24 -17.67 8.25
N GLN A 350 3.04 -18.28 7.37
CA GLN A 350 3.86 -17.58 6.38
C GLN A 350 3.01 -17.23 5.14
N GLY A 351 3.28 -16.08 4.52
CA GLY A 351 2.57 -15.68 3.30
C GLY A 351 2.72 -16.66 2.14
N LEU A 352 1.92 -16.47 1.10
CA LEU A 352 1.79 -17.42 0.00
C LEU A 352 3.04 -17.53 -0.87
N ALA A 353 3.61 -16.39 -1.25
CA ALA A 353 4.70 -16.31 -2.21
C ALA A 353 5.59 -15.10 -1.92
N THR A 354 6.85 -15.13 -2.35
CA THR A 354 7.75 -14.00 -2.18
C THR A 354 7.37 -12.85 -3.09
N MET A 355 7.84 -11.63 -2.80
CA MET A 355 7.55 -10.48 -3.66
C MET A 355 8.01 -10.71 -5.11
N ARG A 356 9.17 -11.37 -5.29
CA ARG A 356 9.72 -11.70 -6.61
C ARG A 356 8.84 -12.71 -7.34
N GLU A 357 8.34 -13.72 -6.63
CA GLU A 357 7.38 -14.68 -7.16
C GLU A 357 6.08 -13.98 -7.59
N TRP A 358 5.52 -13.10 -6.75
CA TRP A 358 4.33 -12.30 -7.07
C TRP A 358 4.47 -11.43 -8.32
N LEU A 359 5.65 -10.89 -8.60
CA LEU A 359 5.89 -10.12 -9.82
C LEU A 359 5.77 -10.95 -11.11
N SER A 360 5.83 -12.28 -11.00
CA SER A 360 5.62 -13.21 -12.12
C SER A 360 4.20 -13.75 -12.23
N PHE A 361 3.31 -13.41 -11.30
CA PHE A 361 1.91 -13.81 -11.36
C PHE A 361 1.15 -12.94 -12.36
N ASP A 362 0.53 -13.55 -13.37
CA ASP A 362 -0.26 -12.81 -14.36
C ASP A 362 -1.70 -12.60 -13.89
N ASP A 363 -1.88 -11.59 -13.05
CA ASP A 363 -3.19 -11.16 -12.56
C ASP A 363 -4.14 -10.77 -13.71
N ALA A 364 -3.63 -9.99 -14.67
CA ALA A 364 -4.38 -9.53 -15.84
C ALA A 364 -4.80 -10.68 -16.78
N GLY A 365 -3.94 -11.69 -16.92
CA GLY A 365 -4.25 -12.92 -17.65
C GLY A 365 -5.29 -13.80 -16.97
N GLY A 366 -5.77 -13.44 -15.78
CA GLY A 366 -6.81 -14.17 -15.07
C GLY A 366 -6.32 -15.40 -14.32
N TRP A 367 -5.01 -15.54 -14.05
CA TRP A 367 -4.46 -16.73 -13.38
C TRP A 367 -5.20 -17.03 -12.08
N GLY A 368 -5.50 -18.32 -11.83
CA GLY A 368 -6.22 -18.77 -10.66
C GLY A 368 -7.74 -18.52 -10.65
N THR A 369 -8.31 -17.85 -11.66
CA THR A 369 -9.77 -17.76 -11.81
C THR A 369 -10.36 -19.09 -12.28
N PRO A 370 -11.60 -19.45 -11.90
CA PRO A 370 -12.24 -20.66 -12.40
C PRO A 370 -12.30 -20.72 -13.93
N GLU A 371 -12.52 -19.58 -14.58
CA GLU A 371 -12.59 -19.44 -16.04
C GLU A 371 -11.24 -19.72 -16.68
N PHE A 372 -10.16 -19.13 -16.16
CA PHE A 372 -8.81 -19.38 -16.66
C PHE A 372 -8.40 -20.84 -16.46
N GLU A 373 -8.56 -21.36 -15.25
CA GLU A 373 -8.10 -22.69 -14.86
C GLU A 373 -8.79 -23.82 -15.65
N LYS A 374 -10.02 -23.61 -16.13
CA LYS A 374 -10.72 -24.55 -17.03
C LYS A 374 -10.08 -24.67 -18.42
N HIS A 375 -9.35 -23.65 -18.86
CA HIS A 375 -8.77 -23.56 -20.21
C HIS A 375 -7.24 -23.73 -20.23
N VAL A 376 -6.61 -23.95 -19.08
CA VAL A 376 -5.17 -24.24 -19.00
C VAL A 376 -4.88 -25.58 -19.67
N THR A 377 -4.00 -25.57 -20.67
CA THR A 377 -3.54 -26.79 -21.35
C THR A 377 -2.27 -27.35 -20.69
N LYS A 378 -1.90 -28.60 -21.02
CA LYS A 378 -0.68 -29.23 -20.48
C LYS A 378 0.61 -28.55 -20.98
N GLU A 379 0.52 -27.85 -22.10
CA GLU A 379 1.62 -27.12 -22.74
C GLU A 379 1.79 -25.71 -22.20
N ALA A 380 0.85 -25.23 -21.37
CA ALA A 380 0.93 -23.90 -20.76
C ALA A 380 2.10 -23.83 -19.77
N TYR A 381 3.01 -22.90 -20.01
CA TYR A 381 4.13 -22.63 -19.11
C TYR A 381 3.71 -21.66 -18.01
N PHE A 382 4.08 -21.99 -16.79
CA PHE A 382 3.99 -21.12 -15.62
C PHE A 382 5.33 -21.16 -14.89
N PRO A 383 5.85 -20.02 -14.43
CA PRO A 383 7.03 -20.00 -13.57
C PRO A 383 6.65 -20.55 -12.19
N TYR A 384 7.62 -21.14 -11.49
CA TYR A 384 7.46 -21.47 -10.07
C TYR A 384 7.17 -20.20 -9.25
N PRO A 385 6.28 -20.25 -8.22
CA PRO A 385 5.49 -21.39 -7.74
C PRO A 385 4.11 -21.52 -8.44
N TRP A 386 3.89 -20.73 -9.49
CA TRP A 386 2.62 -20.64 -10.21
C TRP A 386 2.41 -21.79 -11.20
N ASP A 387 3.37 -22.70 -11.36
CA ASP A 387 3.20 -24.00 -12.01
C ASP A 387 2.20 -24.90 -11.27
N ASN A 388 2.01 -24.67 -9.97
CA ASN A 388 0.97 -25.33 -9.19
C ASN A 388 -0.38 -24.60 -9.27
N GLN A 389 -1.40 -25.28 -9.82
CA GLN A 389 -2.77 -24.76 -9.90
C GLN A 389 -3.36 -24.34 -8.54
N VAL A 390 -3.08 -25.09 -7.47
CA VAL A 390 -3.56 -24.76 -6.12
C VAL A 390 -2.95 -23.43 -5.65
N MET A 391 -1.68 -23.18 -5.97
CA MET A 391 -1.02 -21.90 -5.65
C MET A 391 -1.68 -20.75 -6.42
N ARG A 392 -1.98 -20.93 -7.70
CA ARG A 392 -2.66 -19.90 -8.49
C ARG A 392 -4.06 -19.59 -7.94
N ILE A 393 -4.84 -20.61 -7.58
CA ILE A 393 -6.18 -20.43 -6.99
C ILE A 393 -6.10 -19.71 -5.64
N LYS A 394 -5.14 -20.08 -4.77
CA LYS A 394 -4.89 -19.38 -3.51
C LYS A 394 -4.50 -17.93 -3.73
N ALA A 395 -3.61 -17.67 -4.69
CA ALA A 395 -3.20 -16.31 -5.05
C ALA A 395 -4.41 -15.49 -5.52
N ARG A 396 -5.26 -16.05 -6.38
CA ARG A 396 -6.47 -15.37 -6.84
C ARG A 396 -7.42 -15.01 -5.69
N ARG A 397 -7.58 -15.89 -4.70
CA ARG A 397 -8.40 -15.57 -3.52
C ARG A 397 -7.86 -14.34 -2.78
N ILE A 398 -6.55 -14.31 -2.52
CA ILE A 398 -5.89 -13.15 -1.90
C ILE A 398 -6.12 -11.90 -2.75
N LEU A 399 -5.93 -11.98 -4.08
CA LEU A 399 -6.15 -10.83 -4.96
C LEU A 399 -7.59 -10.32 -4.92
N ASN A 400 -8.59 -11.20 -4.82
CA ASN A 400 -9.99 -10.79 -4.72
C ASN A 400 -10.25 -9.98 -3.45
N ASP A 401 -9.75 -10.43 -2.30
CA ASP A 401 -9.86 -9.68 -1.03
C ASP A 401 -9.17 -8.31 -1.14
N GLN A 402 -8.04 -8.25 -1.84
CA GLN A 402 -7.29 -7.01 -2.10
C GLN A 402 -8.06 -6.07 -3.04
N TYR A 403 -8.74 -6.60 -4.06
CA TYR A 403 -9.60 -5.82 -4.95
C TYR A 403 -10.77 -5.18 -4.22
N GLU A 404 -11.40 -5.91 -3.29
CA GLU A 404 -12.46 -5.36 -2.45
C GLU A 404 -11.94 -4.19 -1.60
N LEU A 405 -10.82 -4.38 -0.91
CA LEU A 405 -10.22 -3.33 -0.08
C LEU A 405 -9.78 -2.10 -0.90
N LEU A 406 -9.21 -2.31 -2.09
CA LEU A 406 -8.89 -1.22 -3.02
C LEU A 406 -10.13 -0.50 -3.55
N GLY A 407 -11.23 -1.23 -3.77
CA GLY A 407 -12.52 -0.66 -4.17
C GLY A 407 -13.14 0.22 -3.07
N GLU A 408 -13.05 -0.22 -1.82
CA GLU A 408 -13.42 0.61 -0.66
C GLU A 408 -12.58 1.89 -0.60
N ALA A 409 -11.26 1.76 -0.71
CA ALA A 409 -10.34 2.90 -0.73
C ALA A 409 -10.62 3.86 -1.90
N ALA A 410 -11.00 3.34 -3.07
CA ALA A 410 -11.41 4.16 -4.22
C ALA A 410 -12.69 4.94 -3.97
N THR A 411 -13.67 4.34 -3.29
CA THR A 411 -14.90 5.02 -2.89
C THR A 411 -14.60 6.16 -1.91
N GLN A 412 -13.79 5.89 -0.89
CA GLN A 412 -13.37 6.90 0.09
C GLN A 412 -12.52 8.02 -0.54
N ARG A 413 -11.67 7.69 -1.51
CA ARG A 413 -10.91 8.66 -2.30
C ARG A 413 -11.82 9.60 -3.10
N LEU A 414 -12.88 9.07 -3.70
CA LEU A 414 -13.86 9.89 -4.40
C LEU A 414 -14.58 10.84 -3.42
N GLN A 415 -14.90 10.36 -2.22
CA GLN A 415 -15.52 11.18 -1.17
C GLN A 415 -14.63 12.36 -0.77
N ILE A 416 -13.34 12.13 -0.48
CA ILE A 416 -12.42 13.21 -0.12
C ILE A 416 -12.21 14.21 -1.26
N LEU A 417 -12.12 13.74 -2.51
CA LEU A 417 -12.05 14.63 -3.68
C LEU A 417 -13.30 15.50 -3.82
N ARG A 418 -14.50 14.91 -3.65
CA ARG A 418 -15.76 15.67 -3.67
C ARG A 418 -15.85 16.67 -2.53
N ALA A 419 -15.41 16.30 -1.33
CA ALA A 419 -15.37 17.20 -0.18
C ALA A 419 -14.42 18.39 -0.43
N GLY A 420 -13.22 18.12 -0.94
CA GLY A 420 -12.21 19.16 -1.21
C GLY A 420 -12.58 20.11 -2.36
N TYR A 421 -13.23 19.60 -3.41
CA TYR A 421 -13.69 20.43 -4.54
C TYR A 421 -15.14 20.92 -4.39
N HIS A 422 -15.80 20.62 -3.27
CA HIS A 422 -17.23 20.86 -3.03
C HIS A 422 -18.11 20.45 -4.22
N LEU A 423 -17.80 19.30 -4.81
CA LEU A 423 -18.53 18.72 -5.93
C LEU A 423 -19.72 17.93 -5.39
N GLY A 424 -20.91 18.23 -5.90
CA GLY A 424 -22.09 17.40 -5.70
C GLY A 424 -21.99 16.06 -6.43
N GLU A 425 -23.09 15.31 -6.43
CA GLU A 425 -23.19 14.07 -7.20
C GLU A 425 -23.08 14.35 -8.71
N ILE A 426 -22.32 13.52 -9.41
CA ILE A 426 -22.21 13.57 -10.87
C ILE A 426 -23.53 13.02 -11.43
N GLN A 427 -24.26 13.86 -12.16
CA GLN A 427 -25.47 13.46 -12.85
C GLN A 427 -25.13 13.16 -14.30
N VAL A 428 -25.09 11.87 -14.64
CA VAL A 428 -24.88 11.45 -16.03
C VAL A 428 -26.16 11.74 -16.82
N GLU A 429 -26.11 12.75 -17.66
CA GLU A 429 -27.22 13.13 -18.53
C GLU A 429 -27.27 12.22 -19.77
N LYS A 430 -26.10 11.78 -20.23
CA LYS A 430 -25.97 10.91 -21.39
C LYS A 430 -24.65 10.15 -21.36
N ALA A 431 -24.73 8.82 -21.39
CA ALA A 431 -23.58 7.96 -21.60
C ALA A 431 -23.71 7.24 -22.94
N LYS A 432 -22.77 7.50 -23.87
CA LYS A 432 -22.65 6.80 -25.15
C LYS A 432 -21.21 6.31 -25.33
N TRP A 433 -21.01 5.34 -26.21
CA TRP A 433 -19.69 4.78 -26.50
C TRP A 433 -18.67 5.83 -27.01
N TYR A 434 -19.14 6.96 -27.53
CA TYR A 434 -18.32 8.05 -28.09
C TYR A 434 -18.39 9.35 -27.29
N GLY A 435 -19.02 9.37 -26.12
CA GLY A 435 -19.16 10.60 -25.35
C GLY A 435 -19.95 10.44 -24.07
N LEU A 436 -19.61 11.28 -23.10
CA LEU A 436 -20.24 11.36 -21.79
C LEU A 436 -20.65 12.81 -21.56
N ASP A 437 -21.95 13.07 -21.47
CA ASP A 437 -22.50 14.34 -21.02
C ASP A 437 -22.93 14.16 -19.55
N PHE A 438 -22.45 15.03 -18.68
CA PHE A 438 -22.81 15.02 -17.27
C PHE A 438 -22.81 16.44 -16.70
N SER A 439 -23.61 16.65 -15.67
CA SER A 439 -23.57 17.85 -14.85
C SER A 439 -23.09 17.51 -13.44
N VAL A 440 -22.37 18.45 -12.83
CA VAL A 440 -21.92 18.34 -11.43
C VAL A 440 -22.21 19.68 -10.74
N PRO A 441 -22.96 19.68 -9.63
CA PRO A 441 -23.11 20.88 -8.81
C PRO A 441 -21.75 21.28 -8.22
N VAL A 442 -21.37 22.55 -8.30
CA VAL A 442 -20.15 23.09 -7.68
C VAL A 442 -20.53 24.26 -6.80
N SER A 443 -19.99 24.31 -5.58
CA SER A 443 -20.17 25.42 -4.65
C SER A 443 -18.82 26.07 -4.34
N ASN A 444 -18.68 27.37 -4.58
CA ASN A 444 -17.55 28.17 -4.10
C ASN A 444 -17.93 28.84 -2.77
N ILE A 445 -17.03 28.86 -1.79
CA ILE A 445 -17.14 29.67 -0.57
C ILE A 445 -15.97 30.64 -0.51
#